data_AF-A0A3D5R7J4-F1
#
_entry.id   AF-A0A3D5R7J4-F1
#
_cell.length_a   1.000
_cell.length_b   1.000
_cell.length_c   1.000
_cell.angle_alpha   90.00
_cell.angle_beta   90.00
_cell.angle_gamma   90.00
#
_symmetry.space_group_name_H-M   'P 1'
#
loop_
_entity.id
_entity.type
_entity.pdbx_description
1 polymer ?
#
loop_
_entity_poly.entity_id
_entity_poly.type
_entity_poly.pdbx_seq_one_letter_code
_entity_poly.pdbx_strand_id
1 'polypeptide(L)' 'MLYRKLGKTGLKVSVVGLGGIPIQRVNQDEAVEIIKECKNQGINFI' A
#
# COMPACT_ATOMS: atom_id res chain seq x y z
N MET A 1 -4.75 -8.33 8.30
CA MET A 1 -4.14 -8.35 6.96
C MET A 1 -3.43 -9.69 6.72
N LEU A 2 -3.54 -10.26 5.51
CA LEU A 2 -2.78 -11.44 5.08
C LEU A 2 -1.52 -11.02 4.31
N TYR A 3 -0.42 -11.76 4.49
CA TYR A 3 0.87 -11.44 3.88
C TYR A 3 1.50 -12.64 3.17
N ARG A 4 2.27 -12.39 2.10
CA ARG A 4 3.03 -13.39 1.33
C ARG A 4 4.44 -12.90 1.03
N LYS A 5 5.34 -13.84 0.72
CA LYS A 5 6.69 -13.51 0.25
C LYS A 5 6.63 -12.99 -1.18
N LEU A 6 7.21 -11.83 -1.45
CA LEU A 6 7.29 -11.26 -2.79
C LEU A 6 8.37 -11.99 -3.61
N GLY A 7 7.97 -13.03 -4.33
CA GLY A 7 8.88 -13.84 -5.16
C GLY A 7 10.11 -14.32 -4.38
N LYS A 8 11.31 -14.06 -4.91
CA LYS A 8 12.59 -14.43 -4.29
C LYS A 8 13.20 -13.33 -3.41
N THR A 9 12.54 -12.19 -3.25
CA THR A 9 13.12 -10.99 -2.60
C THR A 9 13.32 -11.12 -1.09
N GLY A 10 12.61 -12.03 -0.43
CA GLY A 10 12.60 -12.11 1.04
C GLY A 10 11.62 -11.15 1.72
N LEU A 11 11.03 -10.20 0.98
CA LEU A 11 10.06 -9.25 1.52
C LEU A 11 8.71 -9.93 1.80
N LYS A 12 8.11 -9.63 2.95
CA LYS A 12 6.76 -10.06 3.32
C LYS A 12 5.78 -8.91 3.08
N VAL A 13 4.96 -9.05 2.05
CA VAL A 13 4.06 -8.00 1.57
C VAL A 13 2.60 -8.40 1.72
N SER A 14 1.70 -7.43 1.89
CA SER A 14 0.26 -7.64 1.96
C SER A 14 -0.25 -8.23 0.64
N VAL A 15 -1.22 -9.14 0.69
CA VAL A 15 -1.80 -9.74 -0.53
C VAL A 15 -2.67 -8.75 -1.31
N VAL A 16 -3.10 -7.68 -0.66
CA VAL A 16 -3.74 -6.49 -1.26
C VAL A 16 -2.70 -5.38 -1.31
N GLY A 17 -2.61 -4.66 -2.43
CA GLY A 17 -1.73 -3.52 -2.60
C GLY A 17 -2.47 -2.27 -3.08
N LEU A 18 -1.85 -1.10 -2.91
CA LEU A 18 -2.37 0.18 -3.36
C LEU A 18 -1.79 0.54 -4.74
N GLY A 19 -2.62 0.60 -5.77
CA GLY A 19 -2.17 1.05 -7.09
C GLY A 19 -1.99 2.57 -7.17
N GLY A 20 -1.02 3.02 -7.96
CA GLY A 20 -0.68 4.45 -8.08
C GLY A 20 -1.59 5.30 -8.99
N ILE A 21 -2.46 4.72 -9.82
CA ILE A 21 -3.29 5.51 -10.77
C ILE A 21 -4.31 6.41 -10.04
N PRO A 22 -5.03 5.93 -9.00
CA PRO A 22 -5.99 6.77 -8.27
C PRO A 22 -5.33 7.86 -7.42
N ILE A 23 -4.20 7.57 -6.75
CA ILE A 23 -3.53 8.53 -5.86
C ILE A 23 -2.92 9.73 -6.61
N GLN A 24 -2.67 9.60 -7.92
CA GLN A 24 -2.25 10.72 -8.77
C GLN A 24 -3.34 11.77 -9.01
N ARG A 25 -4.59 11.49 -8.65
CA ARG A 25 -5.75 12.36 -8.92
C ARG A 25 -6.17 13.19 -7.71
N VAL A 26 -5.48 13.05 -6.59
CA VAL A 26 -5.76 13.75 -5.33
C VAL A 26 -4.65 14.74 -5.01
N ASN A 27 -4.93 15.69 -4.10
CA ASN A 27 -3.89 16.59 -3.61
C ASN A 27 -2.93 15.87 -2.65
N GLN A 28 -1.85 16.55 -2.24
CA GLN A 28 -0.82 15.96 -1.39
C GLN A 28 -1.36 15.55 -0.01
N ASP A 29 -2.22 16.35 0.62
CA ASP A 29 -2.76 16.06 1.95
C ASP A 29 -3.66 14.84 1.92
N GLU A 30 -4.53 14.74 0.90
CA GLU A 30 -5.35 13.56 0.64
C GLU A 30 -4.49 12.32 0.35
N ALA A 31 -3.44 12.45 -0.45
CA ALA A 31 -2.50 11.36 -0.70
C ALA A 31 -1.85 10.87 0.60
N VAL A 32 -1.46 11.79 1.49
CA VAL A 32 -0.89 11.44 2.81
C VAL A 32 -1.90 10.66 3.66
N GLU A 33 -3.16 11.10 3.71
CA GLU A 33 -4.21 10.38 4.45
C GLU A 33 -4.49 8.99 3.87
N ILE A 34 -4.49 8.83 2.54
CA ILE A 34 -4.63 7.52 1.88
C ILE A 34 -3.50 6.56 2.29
N ILE A 35 -2.26 7.04 2.30
CA ILE A 35 -1.10 6.22 2.68
C ILE A 35 -1.13 5.86 4.16
N LYS A 36 -1.52 6.80 5.03
CA LYS A 36 -1.71 6.54 6.47
C LYS A 36 -2.75 5.45 6.68
N GLU A 37 -3.88 5.52 5.99
CA GLU A 37 -4.93 4.52 6.13
C GLU A 37 -4.51 3.15 5.58
N CYS A 38 -3.79 3.11 4.46
CA CYS A 38 -3.18 1.86 3.97
C CYS A 38 -2.29 1.22 5.06
N LYS A 39 -1.45 2.02 5.71
CA LYS A 39 -0.61 1.54 6.82
C LYS A 39 -1.44 1.05 8.00
N ASN A 40 -2.50 1.77 8.40
CA ASN A 40 -3.40 1.37 9.50
C ASN A 40 -4.06 0.01 9.23
N GLN A 41 -4.45 -0.24 7.97
CA GLN A 41 -5.03 -1.52 7.53
C GLN A 41 -3.98 -2.64 7.34
N GLY A 42 -2.69 -2.31 7.46
CA GLY A 42 -1.57 -3.23 7.28
C GLY A 42 -1.15 -3.45 5.82
N ILE A 43 -1.62 -2.63 4.88
CA ILE A 43 -1.17 -2.64 3.48
C ILE A 43 0.24 -2.06 3.43
N ASN A 44 1.19 -2.86 2.93
CA ASN A 44 2.60 -2.47 2.79
C ASN A 44 3.16 -2.73 1.39
N PHE A 45 2.29 -3.04 0.43
CA PHE A 45 2.61 -3.12 -0.99
C PHE A 45 1.92 -1.97 -1.72
N ILE A 46 2.72 -1.05 -2.26
CA ILE A 46 2.29 0.18 -2.93
C ILE A 46 3.05 0.27 -4.25
#